data_AF-A0A9D8L3A9-F1
#
_entry.id   AF-A0A9D8L3A9-F1
#
_cell.length_a   1.000
_cell.length_b   1.000
_cell.length_c   1.000
_cell.angle_alpha   90.00
_cell.angle_beta   90.00
_cell.angle_gamma   90.00
#
_symmetry.space_group_name_H-M   'P 1'
#
loop_
_entity.id
_entity.type
_entity.pdbx_description
1 polymer ?
#
loop_
_entity_poly.entity_id
_entity_poly.type
_entity_poly.pdbx_seq_one_letter_code
_entity_poly.pdbx_strand_id
1 'polypeptide(L)' 'GVDYLNHSCHPNARVEEQLYVFADRDIQVGEEITADYRTFNLVPQNIRCWCEGGQCVI' A
#
# COMPACT_ATOMS: atom_id res chain seq x y z
N GLY A 1 -9.59 -8.19 -5.95
CA GLY A 1 -9.68 -6.72 -6.08
C GLY A 1 -8.49 -6.06 -5.42
N VAL A 2 -8.32 -6.25 -4.11
CA VAL A 2 -7.13 -5.83 -3.36
C VAL A 2 -5.83 -6.54 -3.78
N ASP A 3 -5.93 -7.62 -4.55
CA ASP A 3 -4.78 -8.40 -5.07
C ASP A 3 -3.82 -7.59 -5.96
N TYR A 4 -4.26 -6.41 -6.46
CA TYR A 4 -3.46 -5.50 -7.30
C TYR A 4 -3.09 -4.20 -6.59
N LEU A 5 -3.32 -4.10 -5.29
CA LEU A 5 -2.98 -2.90 -4.51
C LEU A 5 -1.51 -2.98 -4.12
N ASN A 6 -0.61 -2.25 -4.79
CA ASN A 6 0.82 -2.32 -4.48
C ASN A 6 1.21 -1.59 -3.18
N HIS A 7 2.40 -1.92 -2.69
CA HIS A 7 3.01 -1.23 -1.57
C HIS A 7 3.68 0.09 -1.96
N SER A 8 3.44 1.15 -1.18
CA SER A 8 4.27 2.36 -1.14
C SER A 8 4.69 2.68 0.30
N CYS A 9 5.95 3.04 0.55
CA CYS A 9 6.34 3.58 1.87
C CYS A 9 5.71 5.00 2.11
N HIS A 10 5.14 5.63 1.07
CA HIS A 10 4.32 6.86 1.13
C HIS A 10 2.99 6.61 0.39
N PRO A 11 2.05 5.87 0.99
CA PRO A 11 0.82 5.48 0.33
C PRO A 11 -0.17 6.63 0.19
N ASN A 12 -1.17 6.45 -0.67
CA ASN A 12 -2.32 7.36 -0.81
C ASN A 12 -3.64 6.72 -0.34
N ALA A 13 -3.60 5.46 0.09
CA ALA A 13 -4.71 4.75 0.67
C ALA A 13 -4.27 3.89 1.86
N ARG A 14 -5.23 3.59 2.73
CA ARG A 14 -5.07 2.67 3.86
C ARG A 14 -6.06 1.52 3.78
N VAL A 15 -5.69 0.41 4.41
CA VAL A 15 -6.54 -0.78 4.52
C VAL A 15 -7.06 -0.88 5.95
N GLU A 16 -8.38 -0.95 6.10
CA GLU A 16 -9.06 -1.15 7.39
C GLU A 16 -9.83 -2.47 7.37
N GLU A 17 -9.88 -3.14 8.54
CA GLU A 17 -10.57 -4.43 8.73
C GLU A 17 -10.21 -5.48 7.67
N GLN A 18 -8.99 -5.39 7.10
CA GLN A 18 -8.45 -6.29 6.07
C GLN A 18 -9.25 -6.36 4.74
N LEU A 19 -10.28 -5.53 4.58
CA LEU A 19 -11.23 -5.63 3.46
C LEU A 19 -11.56 -4.28 2.82
N TYR A 20 -11.46 -3.19 3.57
CA TYR A 20 -11.85 -1.87 3.08
C TYR A 20 -10.61 -1.04 2.74
N VAL A 21 -10.63 -0.41 1.57
CA VAL A 21 -9.58 0.52 1.14
C VAL A 21 -10.15 1.92 1.14
N PHE A 22 -9.55 2.81 1.90
CA PHE A 22 -9.94 4.21 2.01
C PHE A 22 -8.82 5.10 1.50
N ALA A 23 -9.17 6.14 0.75
CA ALA A 23 -8.21 7.16 0.38
C ALA A 23 -7.83 8.02 1.59
N ASP A 24 -6.56 8.37 1.71
CA ASP A 24 -6.04 9.26 2.77
C ASP A 24 -6.01 10.73 2.32
N ARG A 25 -6.12 10.96 1.02
CA ARG A 25 -6.23 12.27 0.36
C ARG A 25 -6.94 12.12 -0.98
N ASP A 26 -7.22 13.24 -1.65
CA ASP A 26 -7.67 13.21 -3.03
C ASP A 26 -6.62 12.53 -3.94
N ILE A 27 -7.09 11.59 -4.78
CA ILE A 27 -6.27 10.82 -5.72
C ILE A 27 -6.61 11.28 -7.13
N GLN A 28 -5.59 11.67 -7.89
CA GLN A 28 -5.79 12.17 -9.25
C GLN A 28 -5.96 11.02 -10.27
N VAL A 29 -6.62 11.30 -11.39
CA VAL A 29 -6.77 10.31 -12.47
C VAL A 29 -5.39 9.87 -12.98
N GLY A 30 -5.16 8.56 -13.00
CA GLY A 30 -3.90 7.95 -13.44
C GLY A 30 -2.86 7.78 -12.33
N GLU A 31 -3.12 8.28 -11.12
CA GLU A 31 -2.29 8.00 -9.95
C GLU A 31 -2.54 6.55 -9.48
N GLU A 32 -1.47 5.79 -9.24
CA GLU A 32 -1.59 4.42 -8.71
C GLU A 32 -2.08 4.46 -7.26
N ILE A 33 -3.10 3.67 -6.94
CA ILE A 33 -3.55 3.49 -5.56
C ILE A 33 -2.60 2.51 -4.87
N THR A 34 -2.03 2.93 -3.74
CA THR A 34 -1.05 2.12 -2.98
C THR A 34 -1.35 2.16 -1.49
N ALA A 35 -0.92 1.12 -0.78
CA ALA A 35 -1.08 1.02 0.68
C ALA A 35 0.22 0.63 1.38
N ASP A 36 0.30 0.86 2.69
CA ASP A 36 1.42 0.38 3.49
C ASP A 36 1.18 -1.06 3.93
N TYR A 37 1.88 -2.01 3.31
CA TYR A 37 1.75 -3.43 3.62
C TYR A 37 2.20 -3.77 5.05
N ARG A 38 3.01 -2.93 5.69
CA ARG A 38 3.45 -3.12 7.08
C ARG A 38 2.31 -2.92 8.09
N THR A 39 1.17 -2.41 7.63
CA THR A 39 -0.01 -2.14 8.47
C THR A 39 -0.99 -3.30 8.53
N PHE A 40 -0.81 -4.35 7.71
CA PHE A 40 -1.71 -5.50 7.69
C PHE A 40 -1.01 -6.82 7.31
N ASN A 41 -1.51 -7.94 7.84
CA ASN A 41 -0.93 -9.27 7.66
C ASN A 41 -1.61 -10.06 6.52
N LEU A 42 -1.70 -9.48 5.33
CA LEU A 42 -2.29 -10.15 4.14
C LEU A 42 -1.26 -10.50 3.06
N VAL A 43 0.01 -10.14 3.28
CA VAL A 43 1.07 -10.28 2.29
C VAL A 43 2.29 -11.01 2.88
N PRO A 44 3.14 -11.62 2.04
CA PRO A 44 4.41 -12.17 2.48
C PRO A 44 5.29 -11.09 3.11
N GLN A 45 5.81 -11.37 4.31
CA GLN A 45 6.70 -10.48 5.05
C GLN A 45 8.17 -10.82 4.78
N ASN A 46 9.05 -9.95 5.29
CA ASN A 46 10.49 -9.94 5.14
C ASN A 46 10.95 -9.75 3.68
N ILE A 47 10.23 -8.91 2.93
CA ILE A 47 10.56 -8.58 1.53
C ILE A 47 10.99 -7.12 1.45
N ARG A 48 12.07 -6.84 0.73
CA ARG A 48 12.51 -5.46 0.48
C ARG A 48 11.55 -4.78 -0.50
N CYS A 49 11.06 -3.60 -0.12
CA CYS A 49 10.15 -2.82 -0.97
C CYS A 49 10.82 -2.37 -2.29
N TRP A 50 10.00 -2.10 -3.31
CA TRP A 50 10.45 -1.52 -4.59
C TRP A 50 9.99 -0.08 -4.80
N CYS A 51 9.52 0.58 -3.74
CA CYS A 51 9.13 1.98 -3.80
C CYS A 51 10.34 2.85 -4.16
N GLU A 52 10.12 3.89 -4.96
CA GLU A 52 11.18 4.83 -5.29
C GLU A 52 11.70 5.52 -4.02
N GLY A 53 13.01 5.43 -3.77
CA GLY A 53 13.64 5.93 -2.54
C GLY A 53 13.27 5.17 -1.26
N GLY A 54 12.44 4.13 -1.34
CA GLY A 54 12.03 3.31 -0.21
C GLY A 54 13.14 2.35 0.23
N GLN A 55 13.39 2.30 1.54
CA GLN A 55 14.29 1.32 2.17
C GLN A 55 13.56 0.46 3.20
N CYS A 56 12.23 0.40 3.12
CA CYS A 56 11.41 -0.36 4.05
C CYS A 56 11.44 -1.87 3.76
N VAL A 57 11.29 -2.67 4.82
CA VAL A 57 11.04 -4.11 4.74
C VAL A 57 9.57 -4.31 5.07
N ILE A 58 8.86 -4.99 4.17
CA ILE A 58 7.46 -5.38 4.29
C ILE A 58 7.36 -6.60 5.18
#